data_AF-A0A420PJX0-F1
#
_entry.id   AF-A0A420PJX0-F1
#
_cell.length_a   1.000
_cell.length_b   1.000
_cell.length_c   1.000
_cell.angle_alpha   90.00
_cell.angle_beta   90.00
_cell.angle_gamma   90.00
#
_symmetry.space_group_name_H-M   'P 1'
#
loop_
_entity.id
_entity.type
_entity.pdbx_description
1 polymer ?
#
loop_
_entity_poly.entity_id
_entity_poly.type
_entity_poly.pdbx_seq_one_letter_code
_entity_poly.pdbx_strand_id
1 'polypeptide(L)'
;MRSTRGAKIRFYESLYKQYSNLDFTKIHDRPIAIAGLEQRLVSAFKTEGGYGVFNGEFFGRSLLWMRDTQQSNGLTLIEFPRDQKFRVPTWSWTAYKGPITYVDIPFGHVGWTYETAEGKIQSPWTARGSDSTSGSLHTGELNGRIDLTAQAREISNLGLAEAQGKVIYDEGTSPPNVRTLCVIVGSEKPKIEGHGIQDLEHYVLLVTPSNNLSDGVYRRVGVGMLLESWVDMSKPGLRVHIS
;
A
#
# COMPACT_ATOMS: atom_id res chain seq x y z
N MET A 1 -7.29 -17.81 -24.28
CA MET A 1 -6.72 -18.25 -22.98
C MET A 1 -7.08 -17.24 -21.91
N ARG A 2 -7.61 -17.66 -20.75
CA ARG A 2 -7.79 -16.75 -19.60
C ARG A 2 -6.42 -16.50 -18.95
N SER A 3 -6.03 -15.24 -18.78
CA SER A 3 -4.79 -14.88 -18.07
C SER A 3 -4.86 -15.30 -16.61
N THR A 4 -3.78 -15.89 -16.07
CA THR A 4 -3.72 -16.32 -14.67
C THR A 4 -3.65 -15.11 -13.73
N ARG A 5 -4.03 -15.27 -12.45
CA ARG A 5 -3.88 -14.21 -11.43
C ARG A 5 -2.44 -13.69 -11.35
N GLY A 6 -1.46 -14.59 -11.35
CA GLY A 6 -0.04 -14.22 -11.32
C GLY A 6 0.39 -13.41 -12.54
N ALA A 7 -0.08 -13.76 -13.74
CA ALA A 7 0.21 -13.00 -14.95
C ALA A 7 -0.40 -11.59 -14.91
N LYS A 8 -1.64 -11.43 -14.42
CA LYS A 8 -2.25 -10.11 -14.20
C LYS A 8 -1.45 -9.27 -13.21
N ILE A 9 -0.96 -9.89 -12.13
CA ILE A 9 -0.12 -9.23 -11.13
C ILE A 9 1.16 -8.69 -11.76
N ARG A 10 1.95 -9.56 -12.40
CA ARG A 10 3.20 -9.13 -13.05
C ARG A 10 2.95 -8.06 -14.12
N PHE A 11 1.82 -8.14 -14.81
CA PHE A 11 1.44 -7.14 -15.81
C PHE A 11 1.24 -5.75 -15.22
N TYR A 12 0.39 -5.58 -14.19
CA TYR A 12 0.21 -4.25 -13.60
C TYR A 12 1.46 -3.77 -12.86
N GLU A 13 2.22 -4.67 -12.21
CA GLU A 13 3.47 -4.33 -11.55
C GLU A 13 4.45 -3.74 -12.56
N SER A 14 4.69 -4.44 -13.68
CA SER A 14 5.56 -3.96 -14.76
C SER A 14 5.08 -2.65 -15.37
N LEU A 15 3.76 -2.47 -15.52
CA LEU A 15 3.17 -1.27 -16.07
C LEU A 15 3.39 -0.07 -15.14
N TYR A 16 3.02 -0.18 -13.86
CA TYR A 16 3.17 0.91 -12.90
C TYR A 16 4.64 1.24 -12.60
N LYS A 17 5.55 0.25 -12.64
CA LYS A 17 7.00 0.51 -12.64
C LYS A 17 7.40 1.42 -13.80
N GLN A 18 7.01 1.10 -15.03
CA GLN A 18 7.30 1.94 -16.20
C GLN A 18 6.70 3.34 -16.07
N TYR A 19 5.42 3.46 -15.69
CA TYR A 19 4.75 4.76 -15.58
C TYR A 19 5.30 5.64 -14.46
N SER A 20 5.76 5.05 -13.34
CA SER A 20 6.38 5.81 -12.25
C SER A 20 7.69 6.51 -12.66
N ASN A 21 8.40 5.94 -13.64
CA ASN A 21 9.63 6.46 -14.22
C ASN A 21 9.41 7.59 -15.24
N LEU A 22 8.17 7.82 -15.68
CA LEU A 22 7.90 8.88 -16.65
C LEU A 22 8.00 10.25 -15.99
N ASP A 23 8.68 11.15 -16.69
CA ASP A 23 8.68 12.57 -16.39
C ASP A 23 7.39 13.22 -16.89
N PHE A 24 6.75 13.98 -16.01
CA PHE A 24 5.56 14.76 -16.30
C PHE A 24 5.92 16.23 -16.33
N THR A 25 5.43 16.96 -17.35
CA THR A 25 5.56 18.43 -17.41
C THR A 25 5.01 19.09 -16.14
N LYS A 26 3.89 18.57 -15.65
CA LYS A 26 3.28 18.93 -14.37
C LYS A 26 3.12 17.66 -13.55
N ILE A 27 3.97 17.49 -12.54
CA ILE A 27 4.00 16.25 -11.77
C ILE A 27 2.69 15.95 -11.03
N HIS A 28 1.92 16.98 -10.66
CA HIS A 28 0.60 16.82 -10.04
C HIS A 28 -0.47 16.22 -10.97
N ASP A 29 -0.24 16.18 -12.29
CA ASP A 29 -1.16 15.53 -13.24
C ASP A 29 -1.01 14.01 -13.27
N ARG A 30 0.04 13.45 -12.64
CA ARG A 30 0.37 12.00 -12.64
C ARG A 30 -0.82 11.09 -12.30
N PRO A 31 -1.61 11.32 -11.24
CA PRO A 31 -2.77 10.47 -10.92
C PRO A 31 -3.81 10.44 -12.05
N ILE A 32 -4.11 11.60 -12.65
CA ILE A 32 -5.11 11.71 -13.71
C ILE A 32 -4.59 11.10 -15.02
N ALA A 33 -3.31 11.31 -15.33
CA ALA A 33 -2.71 10.78 -16.54
C ALA A 33 -2.74 9.25 -16.61
N ILE A 34 -2.64 8.56 -15.47
CA ILE A 34 -2.76 7.10 -15.42
C ILE A 34 -4.20 6.61 -15.26
N ALA A 35 -5.14 7.47 -14.87
CA ALA A 35 -6.51 7.07 -14.50
C ALA A 35 -7.21 6.30 -15.64
N GLY A 36 -7.09 6.77 -16.88
CA GLY A 36 -7.69 6.09 -18.03
C GLY A 36 -7.14 4.69 -18.29
N LEU A 37 -5.85 4.47 -18.03
CA LEU A 37 -5.21 3.16 -18.13
C LEU A 37 -5.68 2.24 -17.00
N GLU A 38 -5.65 2.76 -15.77
CA GLU A 38 -6.14 2.07 -14.58
C GLU A 38 -7.59 1.62 -14.76
N GLN A 39 -8.46 2.45 -15.35
CA GLN A 39 -9.85 2.08 -15.61
C GLN A 39 -10.01 0.89 -16.55
N ARG A 40 -9.17 0.80 -17.57
CA ARG A 40 -9.15 -0.37 -18.44
C ARG A 40 -8.70 -1.62 -17.71
N LEU A 41 -7.73 -1.50 -16.78
CA LEU A 41 -7.27 -2.63 -15.96
C LEU A 41 -8.34 -3.09 -14.97
N VAL A 42 -8.97 -2.16 -14.26
CA VAL A 42 -10.12 -2.40 -13.35
C VAL A 42 -11.21 -3.20 -14.08
N SER A 43 -11.62 -2.72 -15.26
CA SER A 43 -12.61 -3.40 -16.10
C SER A 43 -12.14 -4.78 -16.59
N ALA A 44 -10.92 -4.89 -17.12
CA ALA A 44 -10.38 -6.14 -17.66
C ALA A 44 -10.17 -7.20 -16.56
N PHE A 45 -9.81 -6.78 -15.36
CA PHE A 45 -9.62 -7.66 -14.21
C PHE A 45 -10.91 -7.98 -13.47
N LYS A 46 -12.00 -7.27 -13.77
CA LYS A 46 -13.30 -7.37 -13.09
C LYS A 46 -13.15 -7.14 -11.58
N THR A 47 -12.40 -6.11 -11.22
CA THR A 47 -12.19 -5.67 -9.85
C THR A 47 -12.57 -4.19 -9.73
N GLU A 48 -12.45 -3.64 -8.53
CA GLU A 48 -12.48 -2.20 -8.27
C GLU A 48 -11.05 -1.70 -8.08
N GLY A 49 -10.82 -0.40 -8.21
CA GLY A 49 -9.47 0.13 -8.03
C GLY A 49 -9.33 1.58 -8.44
N GLY A 50 -8.23 2.17 -8.00
CA GLY A 50 -7.94 3.58 -8.10
C GLY A 50 -6.58 3.88 -7.47
N TYR A 51 -5.96 4.99 -7.86
CA TYR A 51 -4.72 5.48 -7.26
C TYR A 51 -3.59 4.42 -7.25
N GLY A 52 -3.44 3.66 -8.33
CA GLY A 52 -2.42 2.64 -8.49
C GLY A 52 -2.66 1.35 -7.69
N VAL A 53 -3.83 1.17 -7.08
CA VAL A 53 -4.18 0.05 -6.21
C VAL A 53 -5.50 -0.58 -6.67
N PHE A 54 -5.59 -1.90 -6.56
CA PHE A 54 -6.77 -2.68 -6.94
C PHE A 54 -7.43 -3.31 -5.72
N ASN A 55 -8.73 -3.60 -5.75
CA ASN A 55 -9.43 -4.30 -4.68
C ASN A 55 -9.33 -5.84 -4.83
N GLY A 56 -9.86 -6.57 -3.87
CA GLY A 56 -10.06 -8.01 -3.90
C GLY A 56 -8.75 -8.79 -3.91
N GLU A 57 -8.61 -9.72 -4.85
CA GLU A 57 -7.45 -10.62 -4.93
C GLU A 57 -6.12 -9.92 -5.24
N PHE A 58 -6.14 -8.63 -5.62
CA PHE A 58 -4.95 -7.86 -5.99
C PHE A 58 -4.50 -6.88 -4.91
N PHE A 59 -5.34 -6.62 -3.90
CA PHE A 59 -5.21 -5.50 -2.96
C PHE A 59 -3.85 -5.40 -2.28
N GLY A 60 -3.48 -6.40 -1.49
CA GLY A 60 -2.24 -6.42 -0.73
C GLY A 60 -0.99 -6.33 -1.60
N ARG A 61 -0.94 -7.02 -2.75
CA ARG A 61 0.22 -6.88 -3.66
C ARG A 61 0.30 -5.50 -4.29
N SER A 62 -0.84 -4.95 -4.71
CA SER A 62 -0.86 -3.60 -5.29
C SER A 62 -0.51 -2.51 -4.26
N LEU A 63 -0.78 -2.74 -2.97
CA LEU A 63 -0.36 -1.87 -1.87
C LEU A 63 1.12 -1.97 -1.54
N LEU A 64 1.75 -3.13 -1.71
CA LEU A 64 3.15 -3.38 -1.37
C LEU A 64 4.12 -2.91 -2.48
N TRP A 65 3.83 -1.74 -3.07
CA TRP A 65 4.81 -0.98 -3.83
C TRP A 65 5.87 -0.40 -2.88
N MET A 66 7.05 -0.06 -3.38
CA MET A 66 8.15 0.57 -2.64
C MET A 66 8.96 1.44 -3.58
N ARG A 67 9.78 2.36 -3.07
CA ARG A 67 10.74 3.07 -3.92
C ARG A 67 11.70 2.07 -4.57
N ASP A 68 12.09 2.35 -5.82
CA ASP A 68 13.18 1.60 -6.43
C ASP A 68 14.51 2.05 -5.83
N THR A 69 15.07 1.21 -4.94
CA THR A 69 16.31 1.50 -4.21
C THR A 69 17.56 1.52 -5.09
N GLN A 70 17.48 0.98 -6.31
CA GLN A 70 18.58 1.02 -7.28
C GLN A 70 18.57 2.31 -8.11
N GLN A 71 17.40 2.93 -8.28
CA GLN A 71 17.23 4.11 -9.12
C GLN A 71 17.03 5.40 -8.33
N SER A 72 16.63 5.31 -7.05
CA SER A 72 16.39 6.49 -6.22
C SER A 72 16.76 6.30 -4.75
N ASN A 73 17.35 7.36 -4.17
CA ASN A 73 17.62 7.46 -2.74
C ASN A 73 16.36 7.76 -1.92
N GLY A 74 15.27 8.21 -2.55
CA GLY A 74 14.01 8.56 -1.91
C GLY A 74 12.99 9.11 -2.91
N LEU A 75 11.71 8.93 -2.62
CA LEU A 75 10.64 9.55 -3.40
C LEU A 75 10.33 10.94 -2.84
N THR A 76 9.85 11.83 -3.71
CA THR A 76 9.41 13.17 -3.28
C THR A 76 7.89 13.20 -3.26
N LEU A 77 7.28 13.53 -2.12
CA LEU A 77 5.83 13.74 -2.06
C LEU A 77 5.43 14.90 -2.99
N ILE A 78 4.41 14.71 -3.80
CA ILE A 78 3.95 15.72 -4.76
C ILE A 78 3.14 16.79 -4.04
N GLU A 79 3.50 18.05 -4.26
CA GLU A 79 2.69 19.18 -3.86
C GLU A 79 1.52 19.37 -4.84
N PHE A 80 0.32 18.97 -4.41
CA PHE A 80 -0.90 19.16 -5.18
C PHE A 80 -1.46 20.58 -4.98
N PRO A 81 -1.92 21.27 -6.04
CA PRO A 81 -2.56 22.58 -5.94
C PRO A 81 -3.77 22.55 -4.99
N ARG A 82 -3.96 23.62 -4.20
CA ARG A 82 -5.07 23.70 -3.22
C ARG A 82 -6.44 23.75 -3.86
N ASP A 83 -6.52 24.25 -5.09
CA ASP A 83 -7.72 24.32 -5.93
C ASP A 83 -7.97 23.01 -6.70
N GLN A 84 -7.08 22.02 -6.55
CA GLN A 84 -7.29 20.71 -7.15
C GLN A 84 -8.54 20.06 -6.56
N LYS A 85 -9.41 19.62 -7.46
CA LYS A 85 -10.73 19.08 -7.15
C LYS A 85 -10.70 17.75 -6.39
N PHE A 86 -9.61 16.99 -6.48
CA PHE A 86 -9.48 15.66 -5.89
C PHE A 86 -8.23 15.56 -5.03
N ARG A 87 -8.31 14.72 -4.00
CA ARG A 87 -7.19 14.40 -3.11
C ARG A 87 -6.50 13.11 -3.57
N VAL A 88 -5.20 13.04 -3.35
CA VAL A 88 -4.39 11.84 -3.63
C VAL A 88 -3.85 11.33 -2.30
N PRO A 89 -4.14 10.07 -1.94
CA PRO A 89 -3.75 9.57 -0.63
C PRO A 89 -2.32 9.05 -0.59
N THR A 90 -1.64 9.12 0.56
CA THR A 90 -0.22 8.73 0.66
C THR A 90 0.01 7.22 0.51
N TRP A 91 -1.02 6.39 0.65
CA TRP A 91 -0.89 4.96 0.32
C TRP A 91 -0.76 4.70 -1.18
N SER A 92 -1.05 5.69 -2.03
CA SER A 92 -0.87 5.64 -3.48
C SER A 92 0.55 6.01 -3.89
N TRP A 93 1.13 5.24 -4.78
CA TRP A 93 2.40 5.62 -5.39
C TRP A 93 2.29 6.89 -6.25
N THR A 94 1.09 7.21 -6.76
CA THR A 94 0.86 8.43 -7.56
C THR A 94 0.91 9.71 -6.74
N ALA A 95 0.94 9.61 -5.41
CA ALA A 95 1.20 10.74 -4.52
C ALA A 95 2.68 11.18 -4.53
N TYR A 96 3.57 10.38 -5.12
CA TYR A 96 5.00 10.61 -5.08
C TYR A 96 5.59 10.76 -6.48
N LYS A 97 6.66 11.55 -6.56
CA LYS A 97 7.58 11.64 -7.70
C LYS A 97 8.75 10.70 -7.47
N GLY A 98 9.11 9.95 -8.52
CA GLY A 98 10.23 9.02 -8.52
C GLY A 98 9.82 7.59 -8.91
N PRO A 99 10.82 6.73 -9.16
CA PRO A 99 10.61 5.36 -9.60
C PRO A 99 10.18 4.44 -8.46
N ILE A 100 9.19 3.60 -8.73
CA ILE A 100 8.75 2.57 -7.79
C ILE A 100 9.08 1.16 -8.31
N THR A 101 9.10 0.22 -7.38
CA THR A 101 9.04 -1.21 -7.62
C THR A 101 8.04 -1.83 -6.64
N TYR A 102 7.96 -3.15 -6.62
CA TYR A 102 7.13 -3.92 -5.70
C TYR A 102 8.00 -4.84 -4.86
N VAL A 103 7.55 -5.13 -3.64
CA VAL A 103 8.15 -6.19 -2.81
C VAL A 103 8.05 -7.51 -3.58
N ASP A 104 9.16 -8.24 -3.71
CA ASP A 104 9.14 -9.51 -4.42
C ASP A 104 8.59 -10.62 -3.52
N ILE A 105 7.29 -10.87 -3.68
CA ILE A 105 6.56 -11.83 -2.87
C ILE A 105 6.27 -13.06 -3.72
N PRO A 106 6.69 -14.28 -3.33
CA PRO A 106 6.34 -15.51 -4.03
C PRO A 106 4.82 -15.74 -4.12
N PHE A 107 4.32 -16.20 -5.27
CA PHE A 107 2.89 -16.44 -5.46
C PHE A 107 2.40 -17.63 -4.63
N GLY A 108 1.25 -17.48 -3.96
CA GLY A 108 0.62 -18.56 -3.18
C GLY A 108 1.13 -18.73 -1.75
N HIS A 109 2.24 -18.08 -1.39
CA HIS A 109 2.92 -18.21 -0.09
C HIS A 109 2.42 -17.24 0.99
N VAL A 110 1.51 -16.32 0.67
CA VAL A 110 1.03 -15.29 1.62
C VAL A 110 -0.43 -15.51 1.97
N GLY A 111 -0.72 -15.50 3.27
CA GLY A 111 -2.05 -15.31 3.83
C GLY A 111 -2.34 -13.82 3.94
N TRP A 112 -3.26 -13.32 3.12
CA TRP A 112 -3.63 -11.91 3.14
C TRP A 112 -4.58 -11.62 4.30
N THR A 113 -4.36 -10.53 5.02
CA THR A 113 -5.03 -10.27 6.30
C THR A 113 -6.38 -9.56 6.17
N TYR A 114 -6.84 -9.24 4.95
CA TYR A 114 -7.98 -8.34 4.65
C TYR A 114 -9.25 -8.57 5.50
N GLU A 115 -9.52 -9.83 5.88
CA GLU A 115 -10.71 -10.25 6.63
C GLU A 115 -10.38 -11.01 7.93
N THR A 116 -9.10 -11.07 8.31
CA THR A 116 -8.63 -11.81 9.49
C THR A 116 -8.64 -10.95 10.75
N ALA A 117 -8.70 -11.59 11.92
CA ALA A 117 -8.57 -10.90 13.21
C ALA A 117 -7.16 -10.31 13.41
N GLU A 118 -6.15 -10.89 12.77
CA GLU A 118 -4.71 -10.58 12.93
C GLU A 118 -4.32 -9.23 12.32
N GLY A 119 -4.90 -8.85 11.15
CA GLY A 119 -4.61 -7.59 10.47
C GLY A 119 -5.78 -7.06 9.64
N LYS A 120 -6.74 -6.35 10.27
CA LYS A 120 -7.91 -5.81 9.56
C LYS A 120 -7.54 -4.60 8.68
N ILE A 121 -6.94 -4.83 7.51
CA ILE A 121 -6.79 -3.80 6.47
C ILE A 121 -7.95 -3.89 5.48
N GLN A 122 -8.73 -2.82 5.39
CA GLN A 122 -9.92 -2.72 4.55
C GLN A 122 -9.66 -1.73 3.42
N SER A 123 -9.99 -2.14 2.20
CA SER A 123 -9.89 -1.27 1.04
C SER A 123 -10.95 -0.15 1.10
N PRO A 124 -10.74 0.99 0.42
CA PRO A 124 -11.73 2.05 0.33
C PRO A 124 -13.01 1.59 -0.39
N TRP A 125 -12.92 0.57 -1.23
CA TRP A 125 -14.01 0.05 -2.04
C TRP A 125 -14.91 -0.96 -1.31
N THR A 126 -14.44 -1.55 -0.19
CA THR A 126 -15.20 -2.57 0.58
C THR A 126 -16.44 -2.02 1.30
N ALA A 127 -16.55 -0.70 1.49
CA ALA A 127 -17.63 -0.07 2.26
C ALA A 127 -18.93 0.20 1.48
N ARG A 128 -19.00 -0.14 0.18
CA ARG A 128 -20.18 0.14 -0.65
C ARG A 128 -21.19 -1.01 -0.59
N GLY A 129 -22.35 -0.75 0.01
CA GLY A 129 -23.50 -1.64 -0.05
C GLY A 129 -23.99 -1.85 -1.48
N SER A 130 -24.66 -2.99 -1.70
CA SER A 130 -25.07 -3.58 -2.98
C SER A 130 -25.91 -2.70 -3.94
N ASP A 131 -26.27 -1.46 -3.58
CA ASP A 131 -27.26 -0.66 -4.31
C ASP A 131 -26.70 0.57 -5.05
N SER A 132 -25.38 0.75 -5.10
CA SER A 132 -24.77 1.84 -5.89
C SER A 132 -24.39 1.37 -7.29
N THR A 133 -25.29 1.56 -8.26
CA THR A 133 -25.05 1.39 -9.70
C THR A 133 -24.21 2.52 -10.33
N SER A 134 -23.68 3.44 -9.53
CA SER A 134 -22.79 4.51 -9.98
C SER A 134 -21.33 4.20 -9.66
N GLY A 135 -20.55 3.95 -10.71
CA GLY A 135 -19.13 4.32 -10.87
C GLY A 135 -18.17 3.88 -9.77
N SER A 136 -17.24 3.00 -10.12
CA SER A 136 -16.09 2.68 -9.28
C SER A 136 -15.41 3.96 -8.78
N LEU A 137 -14.92 3.98 -7.54
CA LEU A 137 -14.15 5.09 -6.98
C LEU A 137 -12.90 5.32 -7.86
N HIS A 138 -13.01 6.24 -8.83
CA HIS A 138 -11.98 6.50 -9.82
C HIS A 138 -11.04 7.60 -9.31
N THR A 139 -9.77 7.53 -9.72
CA THR A 139 -8.81 8.61 -9.53
C THR A 139 -9.41 9.92 -10.08
N GLY A 140 -9.75 10.86 -9.20
CA GLY A 140 -10.43 12.12 -9.57
C GLY A 140 -11.87 12.29 -9.06
N GLU A 141 -12.48 11.31 -8.39
CA GLU A 141 -13.81 11.48 -7.79
C GLU A 141 -13.78 12.39 -6.54
N LEU A 142 -14.68 13.37 -6.50
CA LEU A 142 -14.72 14.47 -5.53
C LEU A 142 -15.10 14.06 -4.10
N ASN A 143 -15.97 13.04 -3.95
CA ASN A 143 -16.71 12.78 -2.72
C ASN A 143 -16.53 11.35 -2.16
N GLY A 144 -15.61 10.58 -2.73
CA GLY A 144 -15.36 9.22 -2.30
C GLY A 144 -14.47 9.18 -1.05
N ARG A 145 -14.83 8.37 -0.05
CA ARG A 145 -13.91 8.03 1.04
C ARG A 145 -12.78 7.18 0.45
N ILE A 146 -11.58 7.75 0.37
CA ILE A 146 -10.39 7.12 -0.21
C ILE A 146 -9.42 6.55 0.85
N ASP A 147 -9.80 6.56 2.13
CA ASP A 147 -8.91 6.11 3.20
C ASP A 147 -8.87 4.59 3.29
N LEU A 148 -7.67 4.03 3.50
CA LEU A 148 -7.56 2.66 4.00
C LEU A 148 -7.95 2.66 5.47
N THR A 149 -8.78 1.71 5.90
CA THR A 149 -9.00 1.48 7.34
C THR A 149 -8.17 0.30 7.77
N ALA A 150 -7.32 0.47 8.79
CA ALA A 150 -6.37 -0.55 9.21
C ALA A 150 -6.25 -0.67 10.72
N GLN A 151 -5.64 -1.76 11.18
CA GLN A 151 -5.14 -1.94 12.54
C GLN A 151 -3.63 -1.75 12.53
N ALA A 152 -3.17 -0.64 13.12
CA ALA A 152 -1.76 -0.33 13.27
C ALA A 152 -1.22 -0.89 14.60
N ARG A 153 0.04 -1.35 14.57
CA ARG A 153 0.72 -1.98 15.70
C ARG A 153 2.10 -1.40 15.91
N GLU A 154 2.59 -1.49 17.13
CA GLU A 154 3.94 -1.08 17.48
C GLU A 154 4.96 -2.06 16.92
N ILE A 155 6.13 -1.54 16.52
CA ILE A 155 7.26 -2.33 16.04
C ILE A 155 8.26 -2.42 17.19
N SER A 156 8.43 -3.61 17.75
CA SER A 156 9.26 -3.83 18.94
C SER A 156 10.75 -3.67 18.65
N ASN A 157 11.19 -3.96 17.42
CA ASN A 157 12.61 -3.95 17.04
C ASN A 157 12.89 -3.22 15.73
N LEU A 158 12.39 -1.98 15.61
CA LEU A 158 12.50 -1.18 14.39
C LEU A 158 13.96 -0.94 13.97
N GLY A 159 14.85 -0.60 14.90
CA GLY A 159 16.26 -0.34 14.58
C GLY A 159 17.00 -1.55 14.01
N LEU A 160 16.68 -2.76 14.48
CA LEU A 160 17.22 -4.00 13.91
C LEU A 160 16.64 -4.26 12.50
N ALA A 161 15.35 -4.02 12.31
CA ALA A 161 14.71 -4.17 11.01
C ALA A 161 15.30 -3.20 9.96
N GLU A 162 15.58 -1.95 10.36
CA GLU A 162 16.29 -0.97 9.54
C GLU A 162 17.72 -1.45 9.22
N ALA A 163 18.48 -1.88 10.23
CA ALA A 163 19.85 -2.35 10.06
C ALA A 163 19.97 -3.59 9.15
N GLN A 164 18.94 -4.44 9.13
CA GLN A 164 18.87 -5.62 8.26
C GLN A 164 18.29 -5.33 6.86
N GLY A 165 17.96 -4.07 6.55
CA GLY A 165 17.34 -3.71 5.25
C GLY A 165 15.93 -4.28 5.06
N LYS A 166 15.27 -4.65 6.17
CA LYS A 166 13.90 -5.18 6.18
C LYS A 166 12.84 -4.09 6.10
N VAL A 167 13.25 -2.83 6.18
CA VAL A 167 12.40 -1.64 6.11
C VAL A 167 12.88 -0.75 4.97
N ILE A 168 11.94 -0.26 4.17
CA ILE A 168 12.20 0.66 3.06
C ILE A 168 11.26 1.85 3.21
N TYR A 169 11.82 3.00 3.56
CA TYR A 169 11.11 4.26 3.62
C TYR A 169 10.86 4.82 2.23
N ASP A 170 9.64 5.31 2.00
CA ASP A 170 9.21 5.88 0.71
C ASP A 170 10.07 7.10 0.36
N GLU A 171 10.28 8.01 1.33
CA GLU A 171 11.08 9.24 1.16
C GLU A 171 12.60 9.01 1.35
N GLY A 172 13.02 7.75 1.57
CA GLY A 172 14.43 7.36 1.72
C GLY A 172 14.93 7.28 3.16
N THR A 173 14.39 8.10 4.06
CA THR A 173 14.77 8.15 5.48
C THR A 173 13.58 7.98 6.40
N SER A 174 13.85 7.52 7.62
CA SER A 174 12.84 7.46 8.68
C SER A 174 12.31 8.87 9.02
N PRO A 175 10.99 9.06 9.20
CA PRO A 175 10.43 10.34 9.60
C PRO A 175 11.00 10.83 10.95
N PRO A 176 11.52 12.07 11.04
CA PRO A 176 12.16 12.55 12.26
C PRO A 176 11.14 12.81 13.36
N ASN A 177 11.44 12.38 14.60
CA ASN A 177 10.68 12.67 15.80
C ASN A 177 9.21 12.21 15.78
N VAL A 178 8.86 11.24 14.93
CA VAL A 178 7.49 10.70 14.86
C VAL A 178 7.52 9.19 15.07
N ARG A 179 6.60 8.71 15.90
CA ARG A 179 6.45 7.28 16.16
C ARG A 179 5.93 6.57 14.92
N THR A 180 6.70 5.61 14.41
CA THR A 180 6.31 4.75 13.28
C THR A 180 5.59 3.51 13.80
N LEU A 181 4.42 3.24 13.23
CA LEU A 181 3.65 2.02 13.44
C LEU A 181 3.69 1.17 12.15
N CYS A 182 3.32 -0.10 12.27
CA CYS A 182 3.14 -0.99 11.12
C CYS A 182 1.69 -1.42 10.97
N VAL A 183 1.27 -1.67 9.73
CA VAL A 183 -0.01 -2.31 9.39
C VAL A 183 0.31 -3.57 8.62
N ILE A 184 -0.12 -4.72 9.15
CA ILE A 184 0.09 -6.03 8.51
C ILE A 184 -0.86 -6.17 7.32
N VAL A 185 -0.30 -6.31 6.12
CA VAL A 185 -1.04 -6.51 4.86
C VAL A 185 -1.18 -8.00 4.54
N GLY A 186 -0.17 -8.78 4.89
CA GLY A 186 -0.14 -10.22 4.70
C GLY A 186 0.99 -10.85 5.49
N SER A 187 0.87 -12.15 5.72
CA SER A 187 1.86 -12.95 6.43
C SER A 187 2.25 -14.14 5.59
N GLU A 188 3.50 -14.59 5.70
CA GLU A 188 3.89 -15.89 5.13
C GLU A 188 3.00 -17.00 5.71
N LYS A 189 2.64 -17.96 4.85
CA LYS A 189 1.97 -19.16 5.29
C LYS A 189 2.99 -20.09 5.94
N PRO A 190 2.65 -20.76 7.05
CA PRO A 190 3.52 -21.76 7.65
C PRO A 190 3.81 -22.86 6.64
N LYS A 191 5.09 -23.25 6.56
CA LYS A 191 5.51 -24.42 5.76
C LYS A 191 5.06 -25.67 6.50
N ILE A 192 4.33 -26.55 5.81
CA ILE A 192 3.74 -27.76 6.38
C ILE A 192 4.82 -28.82 6.69
N GLU A 193 6.02 -28.69 6.13
CA GLU A 193 7.09 -29.68 6.27
C GLU A 193 8.06 -29.32 7.42
N GLY A 194 7.95 -30.07 8.52
CA GLY A 194 9.07 -30.52 9.35
C GLY A 194 9.94 -29.49 10.08
N HIS A 195 9.67 -29.36 11.39
CA HIS A 195 10.54 -28.85 12.47
C HIS A 195 10.65 -27.33 12.68
N GLY A 196 10.05 -26.89 13.79
CA GLY A 196 10.25 -25.58 14.43
C GLY A 196 9.04 -24.65 14.32
N ILE A 197 8.74 -23.90 15.39
CA ILE A 197 7.96 -22.66 15.27
C ILE A 197 8.86 -21.71 14.47
N GLN A 198 8.62 -21.61 13.17
CA GLN A 198 9.35 -20.68 12.32
C GLN A 198 8.76 -19.29 12.56
N ASP A 199 9.59 -18.33 12.94
CA ASP A 199 9.21 -16.93 13.06
C ASP A 199 8.85 -16.42 11.66
N LEU A 200 7.55 -16.24 11.39
CA LEU A 200 7.04 -15.96 10.06
C LEU A 200 7.24 -14.49 9.69
N GLU A 201 7.46 -14.21 8.40
CA GLU A 201 7.54 -12.84 7.92
C GLU A 201 6.15 -12.23 7.69
N HIS A 202 5.97 -11.01 8.17
CA HIS A 202 4.85 -10.12 7.90
C HIS A 202 5.27 -9.06 6.89
N TYR A 203 4.46 -8.93 5.84
CA TYR A 203 4.54 -7.84 4.87
C TYR A 203 3.69 -6.68 5.37
N VAL A 204 4.34 -5.56 5.69
CA VAL A 204 3.71 -4.45 6.38
C VAL A 204 3.79 -3.14 5.60
N LEU A 205 2.80 -2.26 5.80
CA LEU A 205 2.94 -0.83 5.54
C LEU A 205 3.48 -0.15 6.80
N LEU A 206 4.39 0.79 6.64
CA LEU A 206 4.83 1.67 7.71
C LEU A 206 4.00 2.95 7.66
N VAL A 207 3.48 3.37 8.81
CA VAL A 207 2.59 4.52 8.92
C VAL A 207 2.98 5.42 10.08
N THR A 208 2.77 6.72 9.90
CA THR A 208 2.92 7.73 10.96
C THR A 208 1.69 8.61 11.03
N PRO A 209 1.38 9.24 12.19
CA PRO A 209 0.35 10.26 12.26
C PRO A 209 0.56 11.35 11.20
N SER A 210 -0.54 11.83 10.62
CA SER A 210 -0.51 13.01 9.75
C SER A 210 -0.39 14.27 10.59
N ASN A 211 0.45 15.22 10.18
CA ASN A 211 0.60 16.51 10.88
C ASN A 211 -0.68 17.37 10.82
N ASN A 212 -1.59 17.06 9.89
CA ASN A 212 -2.81 17.80 9.66
C ASN A 212 -4.05 16.96 10.01
N LEU A 213 -4.85 17.54 10.93
CA LEU A 213 -6.30 17.40 11.07
C LEU A 213 -6.81 16.02 11.53
N SER A 214 -7.29 15.98 12.78
CA SER A 214 -8.02 14.91 13.48
C SER A 214 -7.22 13.69 13.98
N ASP A 215 -7.51 13.31 15.23
CA ASP A 215 -7.02 12.06 15.83
C ASP A 215 -7.39 10.87 14.94
N GLY A 216 -6.38 10.05 14.60
CA GLY A 216 -6.58 8.79 13.89
C GLY A 216 -6.32 8.82 12.37
N VAL A 217 -5.92 9.96 11.79
CA VAL A 217 -5.46 10.04 10.39
C VAL A 217 -3.96 9.82 10.30
N TYR A 218 -3.57 8.85 9.48
CA TYR A 218 -2.20 8.41 9.27
C TYR A 218 -1.80 8.58 7.81
N ARG A 219 -0.51 8.72 7.59
CA ARG A 219 0.10 8.65 6.26
C ARG A 219 0.99 7.42 6.17
N ARG A 220 1.11 6.86 4.97
CA ARG A 220 2.12 5.86 4.65
C ARG A 220 3.50 6.53 4.58
N VAL A 221 4.52 5.84 5.07
CA VAL A 221 5.92 6.29 5.04
C VAL A 221 6.89 5.23 4.51
N GLY A 222 6.42 4.02 4.22
CA GLY A 222 7.25 2.95 3.71
C GLY A 222 6.58 1.58 3.74
N VAL A 223 7.37 0.56 3.47
CA VAL A 223 7.02 -0.85 3.61
C VAL A 223 8.07 -1.60 4.40
N GLY A 224 7.72 -2.79 4.91
CA GLY A 224 8.67 -3.68 5.54
C GLY A 224 8.30 -5.16 5.44
N MET A 225 9.31 -6.00 5.70
CA MET A 225 9.20 -7.44 5.88
C MET A 225 9.67 -7.75 7.30
N LEU A 226 8.75 -7.68 8.26
CA LEU A 226 9.07 -7.81 9.68
C LEU A 226 8.82 -9.23 10.14
N LEU A 227 9.67 -9.76 11.03
CA LEU A 227 9.35 -11.02 11.70
C LEU A 227 8.13 -10.84 12.62
N GLU A 228 7.36 -11.89 12.84
CA GLU A 228 6.23 -11.91 13.76
C GLU A 228 6.65 -11.46 15.16
N SER A 229 7.83 -11.92 15.63
CA SER A 229 8.42 -11.50 16.91
C SER A 229 8.76 -10.00 16.99
N TRP A 230 8.80 -9.28 15.87
CA TRP A 230 9.10 -7.84 15.83
C TRP A 230 7.87 -6.96 15.87
N VAL A 231 6.67 -7.53 15.83
CA VAL A 231 5.40 -6.81 15.90
C VAL A 231 4.75 -7.05 17.27
N ASP A 232 4.37 -5.97 17.95
CA ASP A 232 3.69 -6.08 19.25
C ASP A 232 2.23 -6.57 19.05
N MET A 233 2.04 -7.87 19.23
CA MET A 233 0.74 -8.54 19.20
C MET A 233 0.07 -8.62 20.58
N SER A 234 0.74 -8.17 21.65
CA SER A 234 0.23 -8.29 23.03
C SER A 234 -0.95 -7.36 23.32
N LYS A 235 -1.05 -6.25 22.58
CA LYS A 235 -2.12 -5.26 22.71
C LYS A 235 -3.05 -5.30 21.50
N PRO A 236 -4.31 -4.86 21.66
CA PRO A 236 -5.18 -4.57 20.52
C PRO A 236 -4.52 -3.55 19.59
N GLY A 237 -4.66 -3.75 18.29
CA GLY A 237 -4.22 -2.76 17.30
C GLY A 237 -4.95 -1.43 17.47
N LEU A 238 -4.28 -0.34 17.08
CA LEU A 238 -4.89 0.97 16.97
C LEU A 238 -5.61 1.06 15.63
N ARG A 239 -6.91 1.36 15.64
CA ARG A 239 -7.65 1.61 14.40
C ARG A 239 -7.17 2.94 13.79
N VAL A 240 -6.73 2.90 12.54
CA VAL A 240 -6.22 4.07 11.81
C VAL A 240 -6.89 4.24 10.44
N HIS A 241 -6.92 5.47 9.96
CA HIS A 241 -7.31 5.81 8.58
C HIS A 241 -6.07 6.31 7.83
N ILE A 242 -5.60 5.52 6.86
CA ILE A 242 -4.43 5.88 6.04
C ILE A 242 -4.90 6.65 4.82
N SER A 243 -4.36 7.86 4.65
CA SER A 243 -4.91 8.90 3.78
C SER A 243 -3.81 9.68 3.07
#